data_AF-A0A1M4XZJ0-F1
#
_entry.id   AF-A0A1M4XZJ0-F1
#
_cell.length_a   1.000
_cell.length_b   1.000
_cell.length_c   1.000
_cell.angle_alpha   90.00
_cell.angle_beta   90.00
_cell.angle_gamma   90.00
#
_symmetry.space_group_name_H-M   'P 1'
#
loop_
_entity.id
_entity.type
_entity.pdbx_description
1 polymer ?
#
loop_
_entity_poly.entity_id
_entity_poly.type
_entity_poly.pdbx_seq_one_letter_code
_entity_poly.pdbx_strand_id
1 'polypeptide(L)'
;MFTPGNILHGEFDLGIVKKEKFAIVLYNDGVDCILTTFTTSQERSTELNPCHGKNPAEGEAKSYVFKSKIEIGFTPDGKTPFFFHKDTTVVPDYGYTSSTIECFTKKVDNLKVVCKLYQKEYSDLIYTLYKCKYTPRKYKALFEGILHKVIE
;
A
#
# COMPACT_ATOMS: atom_id res chain seq x y z
N MET A 1 15.14 -0.60 8.72
CA MET A 1 14.07 -1.61 8.87
C MET A 1 12.81 -1.05 8.24
N PHE A 2 12.05 -1.84 7.48
CA PHE A 2 10.78 -1.38 6.89
C PHE A 2 9.76 -1.15 7.98
N THR A 3 9.05 -0.03 7.94
CA THR A 3 8.00 0.30 8.92
C THR A 3 6.64 0.40 8.24
N PRO A 4 5.53 0.08 8.93
CA PRO A 4 4.19 0.25 8.37
C PRO A 4 3.98 1.66 7.82
N GLY A 5 3.34 1.76 6.66
CA GLY A 5 3.18 3.01 5.92
C GLY A 5 4.40 3.46 5.12
N ASN A 6 5.50 2.70 5.10
CA ASN A 6 6.58 2.95 4.14
C ASN A 6 6.15 2.52 2.73
N ILE A 7 6.40 3.41 1.76
CA ILE A 7 6.37 3.11 0.34
C ILE A 7 7.80 2.74 -0.08
N LEU A 8 7.90 1.58 -0.71
CA LEU A 8 9.11 1.03 -1.27
C LEU A 8 9.06 1.15 -2.79
N HIS A 9 10.21 1.35 -3.42
CA HIS A 9 10.38 1.28 -4.86
C HIS A 9 11.55 0.34 -5.17
N GLY A 10 11.39 -0.52 -6.17
CA GLY A 10 12.42 -1.45 -6.59
C GLY A 10 12.00 -2.22 -7.82
N GLU A 11 12.87 -3.07 -8.31
CA GLU A 11 12.64 -3.94 -9.45
C GLU A 11 12.21 -5.33 -8.94
N PHE A 12 10.92 -5.61 -9.03
CA PHE A 12 10.30 -6.82 -8.49
C PHE A 12 10.36 -7.93 -9.53
N ASP A 13 10.84 -9.11 -9.11
CA ASP A 13 10.76 -10.31 -9.92
C ASP A 13 9.34 -10.90 -9.87
N LEU A 14 8.64 -10.85 -11.01
CA LEU A 14 7.30 -11.41 -11.18
C LEU A 14 7.33 -12.82 -11.81
N GLY A 15 8.48 -13.49 -11.77
CA GLY A 15 8.72 -14.82 -12.30
C GLY A 15 9.02 -14.84 -13.81
N ILE A 16 8.20 -14.16 -14.60
CA ILE A 16 8.36 -14.09 -16.07
C ILE A 16 9.16 -12.85 -16.48
N VAL A 17 9.03 -11.77 -15.70
CA VAL A 17 9.60 -10.47 -16.02
C VAL A 17 9.90 -9.72 -14.73
N LYS A 18 11.00 -8.98 -14.74
CA LYS A 18 11.31 -8.00 -13.71
C LYS A 18 10.69 -6.66 -14.07
N LYS A 19 10.01 -6.02 -13.12
CA LYS A 19 9.36 -4.73 -13.32
C LYS A 19 9.59 -3.80 -12.16
N GLU A 20 9.89 -2.55 -12.46
CA GLU A 20 9.84 -1.49 -11.48
C GLU A 20 8.42 -1.34 -10.95
N LYS A 21 8.29 -1.45 -9.63
CA LYS A 21 7.02 -1.30 -8.94
C LYS A 21 7.23 -0.57 -7.64
N PHE A 22 6.13 0.02 -7.18
CA PHE A 22 6.00 0.43 -5.80
C PHE A 22 5.38 -0.70 -4.99
N ALA A 23 5.71 -0.77 -3.70
CA ALA A 23 5.00 -1.57 -2.72
C ALA A 23 4.83 -0.78 -1.42
N ILE A 24 3.77 -1.04 -0.68
CA ILE A 24 3.54 -0.45 0.63
C ILE A 24 3.59 -1.50 1.71
N VAL A 25 4.30 -1.19 2.79
CA VAL A 25 4.35 -2.00 3.99
C VAL A 25 3.05 -1.78 4.76
N LEU A 26 2.17 -2.79 4.75
CA LEU A 26 0.91 -2.74 5.48
C LEU A 26 1.11 -3.15 6.94
N TYR A 27 2.03 -4.08 7.19
CA TYR A 27 2.34 -4.61 8.51
C TYR A 27 3.76 -5.14 8.57
N ASN A 28 4.40 -4.98 9.72
CA ASN A 28 5.68 -5.58 10.03
C ASN A 28 5.84 -5.67 11.55
N ASP A 29 6.00 -6.89 12.09
CA ASP A 29 6.31 -7.13 13.51
C ASP A 29 7.77 -7.53 13.76
N GLY A 30 8.60 -7.50 12.72
CA GLY A 30 10.01 -7.90 12.78
C GLY A 30 10.25 -9.37 12.44
N VAL A 31 9.19 -10.20 12.42
CA VAL A 31 9.25 -11.59 11.98
C VAL A 31 8.51 -11.73 10.65
N ASP A 32 7.23 -11.35 10.64
CA ASP A 32 6.35 -11.36 9.49
C ASP A 32 6.17 -9.96 8.92
N CYS A 33 6.30 -9.85 7.60
CA CYS A 33 6.08 -8.63 6.85
C CYS A 33 4.98 -8.84 5.81
N ILE A 34 3.99 -7.95 5.82
CA ILE A 34 2.93 -7.92 4.82
C ILE A 34 3.07 -6.65 4.01
N LEU A 35 3.25 -6.85 2.71
CA LEU A 35 3.27 -5.78 1.74
C LEU A 35 2.14 -5.98 0.74
N THR A 36 1.70 -4.88 0.15
CA THR A 36 0.92 -4.93 -1.09
C THR A 36 1.57 -4.06 -2.16
N THR A 37 1.56 -4.52 -3.41
CA THR A 37 2.07 -3.75 -4.55
C THR A 37 1.00 -2.83 -5.11
N PHE A 38 1.42 -1.66 -5.58
CA PHE A 38 0.50 -0.73 -6.22
C PHE A 38 0.17 -1.13 -7.66
N THR A 39 -1.01 -0.71 -8.12
CA THR A 39 -1.43 -0.75 -9.52
C THR A 39 -1.60 0.67 -10.04
N THR A 40 -1.25 0.92 -11.30
CA THR A 40 -1.32 2.26 -11.91
C THR A 40 -2.43 2.40 -12.96
N SER A 41 -3.26 1.36 -13.17
CA SER A 41 -4.34 1.40 -14.15
C SER A 41 -5.66 1.84 -13.51
N GLN A 42 -6.33 2.81 -14.16
CA GLN A 42 -7.63 3.33 -13.73
C GLN A 42 -8.71 2.24 -13.66
N GLU A 43 -8.68 1.26 -14.58
CA GLU A 43 -9.58 0.11 -14.58
C GLU A 43 -9.56 -0.66 -13.24
N ARG A 44 -8.40 -0.69 -12.56
CA ARG A 44 -8.25 -1.38 -11.27
C ARG A 44 -8.83 -0.59 -10.11
N SER A 45 -9.11 0.71 -10.27
CA SER A 45 -9.85 1.50 -9.28
C SER A 45 -11.33 1.15 -9.21
N THR A 46 -11.85 0.39 -10.19
CA THR A 46 -13.25 -0.05 -10.30
C THR A 46 -14.29 1.08 -10.40
N GLU A 47 -13.85 2.32 -10.60
CA GLU A 47 -14.70 3.50 -10.76
C GLU A 47 -14.26 4.35 -11.96
N LEU A 48 -15.23 4.95 -12.65
CA LEU A 48 -14.98 5.81 -13.81
C LEU A 48 -14.22 7.08 -13.42
N ASN A 49 -14.57 7.68 -12.27
CA ASN A 49 -13.97 8.92 -11.77
C ASN A 49 -13.45 8.71 -10.34
N PRO A 50 -12.30 8.05 -10.16
CA PRO A 50 -11.80 7.74 -8.83
C PRO A 50 -11.40 9.00 -8.06
N CYS A 51 -11.78 9.06 -6.78
CA CYS A 51 -11.40 10.10 -5.84
C CYS A 51 -10.14 9.69 -5.04
N HIS A 52 -9.44 10.66 -4.44
CA HIS A 52 -8.36 10.34 -3.52
C HIS A 52 -8.92 9.65 -2.27
N GLY A 53 -8.22 8.62 -1.78
CA GLY A 53 -8.60 7.84 -0.62
C GLY A 53 -9.48 6.65 -0.95
N LYS A 54 -10.44 6.37 -0.07
CA LYS A 54 -11.44 5.30 -0.24
C LYS A 54 -12.19 5.46 -1.57
N ASN A 55 -12.28 4.39 -2.34
CA ASN A 55 -12.97 4.38 -3.62
C ASN A 55 -13.88 3.14 -3.79
N PRO A 56 -15.15 3.28 -4.23
CA PRO A 56 -15.88 4.55 -4.38
C PRO A 56 -15.98 5.32 -3.05
N ALA A 57 -16.09 6.66 -3.14
CA ALA A 57 -16.20 7.52 -1.97
C ALA A 57 -17.46 7.18 -1.14
N GLU A 58 -18.57 6.95 -1.85
CA GLU A 58 -19.84 6.52 -1.28
C GLU A 58 -20.05 5.00 -1.44
N GLY A 59 -20.71 4.40 -0.46
CA GLY A 59 -20.99 2.97 -0.45
C GLY A 59 -19.78 2.09 -0.10
N GLU A 60 -19.79 0.88 -0.66
CA GLU A 60 -18.83 -0.18 -0.35
C GLU A 60 -17.49 0.08 -1.04
N ALA A 61 -16.44 0.25 -0.23
CA ALA A 61 -15.09 0.45 -0.73
C ALA A 61 -14.59 -0.77 -1.50
N LYS A 62 -13.99 -0.52 -2.67
CA LYS A 62 -13.39 -1.52 -3.55
C LYS A 62 -11.88 -1.35 -3.70
N SER A 63 -11.36 -0.14 -3.50
CA SER A 63 -9.93 0.15 -3.59
C SER A 63 -9.57 1.41 -2.80
N TYR A 64 -8.28 1.65 -2.61
CA TYR A 64 -7.75 2.93 -2.14
C TYR A 64 -6.94 3.60 -3.25
N VAL A 65 -7.19 4.88 -3.53
CA VAL A 65 -6.57 5.60 -4.64
C VAL A 65 -5.75 6.76 -4.13
N PHE A 66 -4.47 6.75 -4.45
CA PHE A 66 -3.58 7.90 -4.35
C PHE A 66 -3.67 8.70 -5.65
N LYS A 67 -4.43 9.79 -5.64
CA LYS A 67 -4.47 10.73 -6.75
C LYS A 67 -3.11 11.37 -6.99
N SER A 68 -2.76 11.53 -8.25
CA SER A 68 -1.54 12.22 -8.66
C SER A 68 -1.47 13.63 -8.10
N LYS A 69 -0.24 14.07 -7.78
CA LYS A 69 0.07 15.42 -7.25
C LYS A 69 -0.54 15.75 -5.88
N ILE A 70 -1.18 14.80 -5.19
CA ILE A 70 -1.59 14.96 -3.80
C ILE A 70 -0.45 14.46 -2.90
N GLU A 71 -0.02 15.30 -1.97
CA GLU A 71 0.99 14.94 -0.98
C GLU A 71 0.44 13.88 -0.02
N ILE A 72 1.17 12.78 0.11
CA ILE A 72 0.73 11.61 0.89
C ILE A 72 1.69 11.25 2.02
N GLY A 73 2.81 11.96 2.11
CA GLY A 73 3.88 11.68 3.06
C GLY A 73 5.15 12.44 2.72
N PHE A 74 6.25 12.04 3.34
CA PHE A 74 7.56 12.63 3.12
C PHE A 74 8.57 11.57 2.65
N THR A 75 9.58 12.01 1.90
CA THR A 75 10.79 11.22 1.61
C THR A 75 11.51 10.79 2.90
N PRO A 76 12.42 9.80 2.84
CA PRO A 76 13.08 9.28 4.04
C PRO A 76 13.88 10.31 4.85
N ASP A 77 14.29 11.42 4.23
CA ASP A 77 14.95 12.54 4.92
C ASP A 77 13.98 13.44 5.71
N GLY A 78 12.67 13.20 5.59
CA GLY A 78 11.60 13.94 6.26
C GLY A 78 11.38 15.35 5.73
N LYS A 79 12.01 15.74 4.60
CA LYS A 79 12.04 17.14 4.14
C LYS A 79 11.23 17.37 2.87
N THR A 80 11.21 16.42 1.95
CA THR A 80 10.54 16.59 0.66
C THR A 80 9.18 15.91 0.67
N PRO A 81 8.08 16.64 0.39
CA PRO A 81 6.78 16.01 0.21
C PRO A 81 6.81 15.01 -0.94
N PHE A 82 6.18 13.87 -0.73
CA PHE A 82 6.06 12.82 -1.74
C PHE A 82 4.64 12.73 -2.28
N PHE A 83 4.54 12.60 -3.60
CA PHE A 83 3.30 12.32 -4.33
C PHE A 83 3.60 11.43 -5.54
N PHE A 84 2.60 10.68 -6.01
CA PHE A 84 2.74 9.94 -7.26
C PHE A 84 2.53 10.84 -8.48
N HIS A 85 3.29 10.61 -9.55
CA HIS A 85 3.11 11.33 -10.82
C HIS A 85 1.84 10.92 -11.58
N LYS A 86 1.35 9.70 -11.33
CA LYS A 86 0.12 9.15 -11.90
C LYS A 86 -0.78 8.66 -10.79
N ASP A 87 -2.09 8.64 -11.06
CA ASP A 87 -3.05 8.05 -10.15
C ASP A 87 -2.66 6.59 -9.89
N THR A 88 -2.59 6.24 -8.61
CA THR A 88 -2.04 4.97 -8.16
C THR A 88 -3.04 4.33 -7.21
N THR A 89 -3.40 3.07 -7.47
CA THR A 89 -4.48 2.36 -6.79
C THR A 89 -3.93 1.14 -6.06
N VAL A 90 -4.36 0.98 -4.81
CA VAL A 90 -4.22 -0.26 -4.04
C VAL A 90 -5.55 -0.98 -4.05
N VAL A 91 -5.53 -2.24 -4.52
CA VAL A 91 -6.72 -3.09 -4.59
C VAL A 91 -6.64 -4.22 -3.56
N PRO A 92 -7.77 -4.70 -3.05
CA PRO A 92 -7.88 -5.65 -1.93
C PRO A 92 -7.48 -7.09 -2.25
N ASP A 93 -7.38 -7.46 -3.53
CA ASP A 93 -7.25 -8.83 -4.01
C ASP A 93 -5.97 -9.07 -4.85
N TYR A 94 -5.10 -8.07 -4.97
CA TYR A 94 -3.89 -8.15 -5.79
C TYR A 94 -2.65 -7.70 -5.02
N GLY A 95 -1.51 -8.26 -5.39
CA GLY A 95 -0.20 -7.72 -4.99
C GLY A 95 0.22 -8.02 -3.56
N TYR A 96 -0.56 -8.78 -2.80
CA TYR A 96 -0.21 -9.16 -1.44
C TYR A 96 0.97 -10.12 -1.43
N THR A 97 1.99 -9.74 -0.68
CA THR A 97 3.10 -10.62 -0.31
C THR A 97 3.16 -10.69 1.20
N SER A 98 3.11 -11.91 1.73
CA SER A 98 3.30 -12.20 3.15
C SER A 98 4.55 -13.07 3.25
N SER A 99 5.63 -12.52 3.79
CA SER A 99 6.88 -13.26 3.98
C SER A 99 7.72 -12.60 5.05
N THR A 100 8.83 -13.24 5.43
CA THR A 100 9.87 -12.56 6.19
C THR A 100 10.49 -11.43 5.35
N ILE A 101 11.09 -10.45 6.01
CA ILE A 101 11.81 -9.34 5.35
C ILE A 101 12.93 -9.89 4.47
N GLU A 102 13.68 -10.89 4.94
CA GLU A 102 14.79 -11.48 4.18
C GLU A 102 14.33 -12.19 2.90
N CYS A 103 13.22 -12.92 2.95
CA CYS A 103 12.68 -13.56 1.75
C CYS A 103 12.15 -12.53 0.77
N PHE A 104 11.61 -11.41 1.25
CA PHE A 104 11.13 -10.32 0.41
C PHE A 104 12.28 -9.60 -0.29
N THR A 105 13.32 -9.19 0.44
CA THR A 105 14.45 -8.43 -0.12
C THR A 105 15.23 -9.23 -1.15
N LYS A 106 15.31 -10.56 -1.04
CA LYS A 106 15.96 -11.43 -2.05
C LYS A 106 15.25 -11.44 -3.41
N LYS A 107 13.97 -11.04 -3.47
CA LYS A 107 13.15 -11.06 -4.70
C LYS A 107 13.02 -9.69 -5.37
N VAL A 108 13.69 -8.67 -4.84
CA VAL A 108 13.58 -7.30 -5.32
C VAL A 108 14.96 -6.66 -5.41
N ASP A 109 15.33 -6.27 -6.62
CA ASP A 109 16.57 -5.55 -6.85
C ASP A 109 16.38 -4.05 -6.58
N ASN A 110 17.43 -3.39 -6.09
CA ASN A 110 17.45 -1.93 -5.84
C ASN A 110 16.31 -1.42 -4.94
N LEU A 111 15.84 -2.25 -4.01
CA LEU A 111 14.75 -1.92 -3.12
C LEU A 111 15.14 -0.76 -2.17
N LYS A 112 14.39 0.35 -2.26
CA LYS A 112 14.59 1.53 -1.42
C LYS A 112 13.28 2.03 -0.84
N VAL A 113 13.33 2.58 0.37
CA VAL A 113 12.22 3.37 0.92
C VAL A 113 12.22 4.71 0.19
N VAL A 114 11.08 5.10 -0.38
CA VAL A 114 10.94 6.37 -1.11
C VAL A 114 10.00 7.35 -0.42
N CYS A 115 9.12 6.84 0.45
CA CYS A 115 8.19 7.68 1.20
C CYS A 115 7.77 6.99 2.49
N LYS A 116 7.52 7.80 3.53
CA LYS A 116 6.73 7.43 4.70
C LYS A 116 5.41 8.17 4.62
N LEU A 117 4.31 7.42 4.55
CA LEU A 117 2.97 7.98 4.51
C LEU A 117 2.67 8.83 5.75
N TYR A 118 1.81 9.83 5.56
CA TYR A 118 1.10 10.45 6.68
C TYR A 118 0.31 9.41 7.46
N GLN A 119 0.20 9.60 8.77
CA GLN A 119 -0.52 8.67 9.64
C GLN A 119 -1.98 8.50 9.19
N LYS A 120 -2.62 9.59 8.76
CA LYS A 120 -3.98 9.57 8.23
C LYS A 120 -4.08 8.74 6.94
N GLU A 121 -3.18 8.94 5.99
CA GLU A 121 -3.15 8.17 4.73
C GLU A 121 -2.98 6.67 4.98
N TYR A 122 -2.06 6.30 5.88
CA TYR A 122 -1.88 4.90 6.26
C TYR A 122 -3.14 4.32 6.91
N SER A 123 -3.74 5.04 7.86
CA SER A 123 -4.92 4.57 8.59
C SER A 123 -6.13 4.43 7.67
N ASP A 124 -6.36 5.39 6.79
CA ASP A 124 -7.46 5.37 5.82
C ASP A 124 -7.28 4.24 4.80
N LEU A 125 -6.04 3.97 4.37
CA LEU A 125 -5.71 2.82 3.53
C LEU A 125 -6.06 1.50 4.23
N ILE A 126 -5.57 1.29 5.46
CA ILE A 126 -5.83 0.06 6.22
C ILE A 126 -7.34 -0.11 6.46
N TYR A 127 -8.04 0.95 6.85
CA TYR A 127 -9.49 0.92 7.04
C TYR A 127 -10.24 0.57 5.75
N THR A 128 -9.83 1.15 4.62
CA THR A 128 -10.43 0.87 3.31
C THR A 128 -10.25 -0.60 2.92
N LEU A 129 -9.04 -1.14 3.10
CA LEU A 129 -8.78 -2.56 2.83
C LEU A 129 -9.54 -3.47 3.79
N TYR A 130 -9.62 -3.14 5.08
CA TYR A 130 -10.40 -3.90 6.05
C TYR A 130 -11.90 -3.98 5.68
N LYS A 131 -12.50 -2.84 5.33
CA LYS A 131 -13.92 -2.74 4.99
C LYS A 131 -14.27 -3.38 3.65
N CYS A 132 -13.32 -3.50 2.72
CA CYS A 132 -13.59 -4.11 1.43
C CYS A 132 -13.95 -5.60 1.55
N LYS A 133 -15.04 -6.05 0.91
CA LYS A 133 -15.43 -7.47 0.92
C LYS A 133 -14.41 -8.41 0.28
N TYR A 134 -13.66 -7.92 -0.71
CA TYR A 134 -12.74 -8.74 -1.49
C TYR A 134 -11.41 -9.00 -0.77
N THR A 135 -11.14 -8.28 0.31
CA THR A 135 -9.94 -8.50 1.12
C THR A 135 -9.99 -9.89 1.76
N PRO A 136 -8.95 -10.73 1.57
CA PRO A 136 -8.90 -12.05 2.18
C PRO A 136 -9.06 -12.00 3.71
N ARG A 137 -9.87 -12.92 4.27
CA ARG A 137 -10.19 -12.96 5.71
C ARG A 137 -8.97 -12.93 6.62
N LYS A 138 -7.88 -13.63 6.23
CA LYS A 138 -6.62 -13.66 6.98
C LYS A 138 -6.01 -12.26 7.19
N TYR A 139 -6.15 -11.36 6.22
CA TYR A 139 -5.65 -9.99 6.33
C TYR A 139 -6.61 -9.08 7.09
N LYS A 140 -7.92 -9.36 7.06
CA LYS A 140 -8.91 -8.58 7.80
C LYS A 140 -8.69 -8.62 9.32
N ALA A 141 -8.44 -9.79 9.89
CA ALA A 141 -8.15 -9.93 11.32
C ALA A 141 -6.90 -9.14 11.74
N LEU A 142 -5.90 -9.12 10.86
CA LEU A 142 -4.68 -8.34 11.09
C LEU A 142 -4.93 -6.84 10.99
N PHE A 143 -5.68 -6.38 9.98
CA PHE A 143 -6.03 -4.97 9.84
C PHE A 143 -6.90 -4.45 10.98
N GLU A 144 -7.83 -5.27 11.49
CA GLU A 144 -8.60 -4.96 12.70
C GLU A 144 -7.68 -4.70 13.90
N GLY A 145 -6.69 -5.56 14.13
CA GLY A 145 -5.70 -5.37 15.19
C GLY A 145 -4.84 -4.11 15.01
N ILE A 146 -4.49 -3.74 13.76
CA ILE A 146 -3.79 -2.47 13.49
C ILE A 146 -4.70 -1.29 13.83
N LEU A 147 -5.96 -1.31 13.38
CA LEU A 147 -6.90 -0.20 13.57
C LEU A 147 -7.20 0.04 15.05
N HIS A 148 -7.31 -1.00 15.87
CA HIS A 148 -7.47 -0.84 17.32
C HIS A 148 -6.29 -0.09 17.96
N LYS A 149 -5.05 -0.42 17.56
CA LYS A 149 -3.84 0.23 18.09
C LYS A 149 -3.65 1.68 17.63
N VAL A 150 -4.31 2.09 16.55
CA VAL A 150 -4.24 3.46 16.00
C VAL A 150 -5.25 4.39 16.67
N ILE A 151 -6.29 3.83 17.30
CA ILE A 151 -7.37 4.57 17.97
C ILE A 151 -7.09 4.78 19.47
N GLU A 152 -6.20 3.97 20.07
CA GLU A 152 -5.64 4.17 21.43
C GLU A 152 -4.55 5.25 21.46
#